data_AF-A0A1G9KMJ7-F1
#
_entry.id   AF-A0A1G9KMJ7-F1
#
_cell.length_a   1.000
_cell.length_b   1.000
_cell.length_c   1.000
_cell.angle_alpha   90.00
_cell.angle_beta   90.00
_cell.angle_gamma   90.00
#
_symmetry.space_group_name_H-M   'P 1'
#
loop_
_entity.id
_entity.type
_entity.pdbx_description
1 polymer ?
#
loop_
_entity_poly.entity_id
_entity_poly.type
_entity_poly.pdbx_seq_one_letter_code
_entity_poly.pdbx_strand_id
1 'polypeptide(L)'
;MDSVLMRARDRSRFQAPVIEEEQARPPFPWRPVLLVFSLVIALAVAGGAAYVLWLRQPEPDPDTIVQVPEGRETVRLRSPQDAARDYLQALADGDIRTALSLGEYGGIGSRALLNSEVHARMRERAPLTDIAILTEDPNATDVEVSYTLAGEPVRTSIPVVRNDAGGYELERTTVTVVIELAQAESLPLRVNGVDVQKFAPLEVVPGFYEVTTGLTFIEYPQDNSFLIGSLGFASETRFTATPRLTTDGEEALRAAVRRSLDDCFARRQLAPEGCPQSITAPQPVAADTIRWRLIGNPLADVQPTLLPQDLSRGTMTVDLRYSVTFDYIDGSTSGTNTGARSPRATANMLGDDPSRVNVVWQQ
;
A
#
# COMPACT_ATOMS: atom_id res chain seq x y z
N MET A 1 -65.02 58.28 2.22
CA MET A 1 -64.01 59.04 1.43
C MET A 1 -63.88 58.34 0.07
N ASP A 2 -65.00 57.95 -0.54
CA ASP A 2 -65.71 58.65 -1.61
C ASP A 2 -65.16 59.98 -2.16
N SER A 3 -65.15 60.00 -3.49
CA SER A 3 -65.38 61.15 -4.37
C SER A 3 -64.16 61.97 -4.80
N VAL A 4 -64.24 62.41 -6.06
CA VAL A 4 -63.39 63.41 -6.73
C VAL A 4 -62.09 62.88 -7.32
N LEU A 5 -62.16 62.05 -8.37
CA LEU A 5 -61.33 62.25 -9.58
C LEU A 5 -62.05 61.64 -10.82
N MET A 6 -63.32 62.02 -10.99
CA MET A 6 -64.07 61.87 -12.24
C MET A 6 -64.46 63.27 -12.71
N ARG A 7 -63.78 63.80 -13.72
CA ARG A 7 -64.29 64.75 -14.73
C ARG A 7 -63.20 64.93 -15.78
N ALA A 8 -63.35 64.25 -16.91
CA ALA A 8 -64.03 64.78 -18.09
C ALA A 8 -63.11 65.78 -18.81
N ARG A 9 -62.46 65.32 -19.89
CA ARG A 9 -62.99 65.48 -21.25
C ARG A 9 -63.17 66.96 -21.58
N ASP A 10 -62.09 67.54 -22.10
CA ASP A 10 -62.22 68.71 -22.96
C ASP A 10 -61.35 68.50 -24.21
N ARG A 11 -61.96 67.90 -25.22
CA ARG A 11 -61.38 67.68 -26.56
C ARG A 11 -61.87 68.75 -27.55
N SER A 12 -62.11 69.97 -27.09
CA SER A 12 -62.73 71.04 -27.89
C SER A 12 -61.76 71.96 -28.66
N ARG A 13 -60.46 71.64 -28.77
CA ARG A 13 -59.47 72.60 -29.31
C ARG A 13 -58.87 72.36 -30.68
N PHE A 14 -59.33 71.38 -31.45
CA PHE A 14 -58.83 71.23 -32.83
C PHE A 14 -60.00 71.06 -33.78
N GLN A 15 -60.57 72.20 -34.17
CA GLN A 15 -61.47 72.33 -35.32
C GLN A 15 -60.62 72.13 -36.58
N ALA A 16 -61.00 71.15 -37.40
CA ALA A 16 -60.29 70.81 -38.63
C ALA A 16 -60.44 71.95 -39.66
N PRO A 17 -59.37 72.28 -40.41
CA PRO A 17 -59.43 73.27 -41.48
C PRO A 17 -60.41 72.82 -42.58
N VAL A 18 -61.02 73.80 -43.24
CA VAL A 18 -61.95 73.61 -44.36
C VAL A 18 -61.24 72.79 -45.45
N ILE A 19 -61.82 71.64 -45.77
CA ILE A 19 -61.31 70.68 -46.75
C ILE A 19 -61.46 71.31 -48.14
N GLU A 20 -60.34 71.66 -48.77
CA GLU A 20 -60.28 71.93 -50.20
C GLU A 20 -60.80 70.71 -50.96
N GLU A 21 -61.70 70.92 -51.93
CA GLU A 21 -62.21 69.85 -52.78
C GLU A 21 -61.04 69.12 -53.46
N GLU A 22 -60.84 67.88 -53.02
CA GLU A 22 -59.82 66.97 -53.53
C GLU A 22 -60.11 66.69 -55.01
N GLN A 23 -59.35 67.34 -55.90
CA GLN A 23 -59.35 67.02 -57.32
C GLN A 23 -59.11 65.52 -57.48
N ALA A 24 -60.12 64.81 -58.00
CA ALA A 24 -60.05 63.38 -58.25
C ALA A 24 -58.85 63.05 -59.14
N ARG A 25 -57.79 62.52 -58.53
CA ARG A 25 -56.62 62.04 -59.27
C ARG A 25 -57.05 60.82 -60.10
N PRO A 26 -56.67 60.74 -61.38
CA PRO A 26 -57.00 59.59 -62.20
C PRO A 26 -56.46 58.30 -61.56
N PRO A 27 -57.17 57.16 -61.67
CA PRO A 27 -56.79 55.93 -61.00
C PRO A 27 -55.41 55.47 -61.46
N PHE A 28 -54.50 55.32 -60.51
CA PHE A 28 -53.13 54.85 -60.75
C PHE A 28 -53.18 53.44 -61.38
N PRO A 29 -52.46 53.19 -62.50
CA PRO A 29 -52.59 51.94 -63.24
C PRO A 29 -51.79 50.82 -62.55
N TRP A 30 -52.33 50.28 -61.47
CA TRP A 30 -51.69 49.24 -60.65
C TRP A 30 -51.38 47.95 -61.41
N ARG A 31 -52.19 47.59 -62.41
CA ARG A 31 -52.03 46.35 -63.17
C ARG A 31 -50.72 46.31 -63.98
N PRO A 32 -50.38 47.32 -64.82
CA PRO A 32 -49.09 47.32 -65.51
C PRO A 32 -47.91 47.49 -64.54
N VAL A 33 -48.07 48.25 -63.44
CA VAL A 33 -46.99 48.44 -62.46
C VAL A 33 -46.62 47.12 -61.77
N LEU A 34 -47.62 46.33 -61.33
CA LEU A 34 -47.38 45.03 -60.71
C LEU A 34 -46.76 44.02 -61.68
N LEU A 35 -47.16 44.05 -62.97
CA LEU A 35 -46.59 43.21 -64.01
C LEU A 35 -45.10 43.53 -64.25
N VAL A 36 -44.76 44.82 -64.36
CA VAL A 36 -43.36 45.23 -64.53
C VAL A 36 -42.53 44.86 -63.30
N PHE A 37 -43.05 45.09 -62.10
CA PHE A 37 -42.34 44.78 -60.85
C PHE A 37 -42.07 43.27 -60.69
N SER A 38 -43.07 42.44 -60.99
CA SER A 38 -42.91 40.97 -60.93
C SER A 38 -41.96 40.44 -62.02
N LEU A 39 -41.97 41.03 -63.23
CA LEU A 39 -41.01 40.68 -64.28
C LEU A 39 -39.57 41.02 -63.89
N VAL A 40 -39.35 42.19 -63.27
CA VAL A 40 -38.02 42.62 -62.80
C VAL A 40 -37.49 41.69 -61.71
N ILE A 41 -38.33 41.29 -60.75
CA ILE A 41 -37.92 40.34 -59.71
C ILE A 41 -37.58 38.98 -60.32
N ALA A 42 -38.40 38.46 -61.24
CA ALA A 42 -38.14 37.18 -61.89
C ALA A 42 -36.80 37.21 -62.66
N LEU A 43 -36.52 38.29 -63.38
CA LEU A 43 -35.24 38.50 -64.06
C LEU A 43 -34.05 38.60 -63.10
N ALA A 44 -34.20 39.28 -61.97
CA ALA A 44 -33.15 39.39 -60.96
C ALA A 44 -32.84 38.03 -60.31
N VAL A 45 -33.86 37.23 -59.98
CA VAL A 45 -33.70 35.90 -59.40
C VAL A 45 -33.09 34.93 -60.42
N ALA A 46 -33.57 34.93 -61.66
CA ALA A 46 -33.02 34.10 -62.73
C ALA A 46 -31.57 34.48 -63.05
N GLY A 47 -31.25 35.78 -63.09
CA GLY A 47 -29.89 36.29 -63.29
C GLY A 47 -28.96 35.90 -62.13
N GLY A 48 -29.42 36.02 -60.89
CA GLY A 48 -28.66 35.58 -59.71
C GLY A 48 -28.40 34.08 -59.70
N ALA A 49 -29.39 33.26 -60.05
CA ALA A 49 -29.25 31.81 -60.14
C ALA A 49 -28.27 31.41 -61.26
N ALA A 50 -28.38 32.02 -62.44
CA ALA A 50 -27.44 31.79 -63.55
C ALA A 50 -26.01 32.20 -63.18
N TYR A 51 -25.84 33.31 -62.46
CA TYR A 51 -24.52 33.74 -61.99
C TYR A 51 -23.90 32.72 -61.00
N VAL A 52 -24.67 32.25 -60.02
CA VAL A 52 -24.20 31.26 -59.04
C VAL A 52 -23.91 29.91 -59.69
N LEU A 53 -24.76 29.45 -60.62
CA LEU A 53 -24.65 28.12 -61.21
C LEU A 53 -23.62 28.03 -62.34
N TRP A 54 -23.40 29.10 -63.11
CA TRP A 54 -22.55 29.06 -64.31
C TRP A 54 -21.33 29.97 -64.28
N LEU A 55 -21.36 31.10 -63.56
CA LEU A 55 -20.28 32.09 -63.57
C LEU A 55 -19.45 32.11 -62.29
N ARG A 56 -19.97 31.57 -61.18
CA ARG A 56 -19.23 31.48 -59.93
C ARG A 56 -18.31 30.26 -60.00
N GLN A 57 -17.02 30.50 -60.27
CA GLN A 57 -15.97 29.54 -59.94
C GLN A 57 -15.60 29.77 -58.47
N PRO A 58 -15.99 28.90 -57.52
CA PRO A 58 -15.49 29.00 -56.17
C PRO A 58 -14.03 28.56 -56.18
N GLU A 59 -13.10 29.50 -56.33
CA GLU A 59 -11.73 29.28 -55.91
C GLU A 59 -11.73 29.22 -54.37
N PRO A 60 -11.29 28.10 -53.77
CA PRO A 60 -11.08 28.03 -52.33
C PRO A 60 -10.07 29.11 -51.93
N ASP A 61 -10.46 29.99 -51.02
CA ASP A 61 -9.57 31.01 -50.47
C ASP A 61 -8.43 30.31 -49.70
N PRO A 62 -7.16 30.42 -50.15
CA PRO A 62 -6.04 29.72 -49.53
C PRO A 62 -5.84 30.09 -48.06
N ASP A 63 -6.38 31.22 -47.60
CA ASP A 63 -6.32 31.65 -46.20
C ASP A 63 -7.43 31.04 -45.31
N THR A 64 -8.38 30.30 -45.88
CA THR A 64 -9.41 29.54 -45.12
C THR A 64 -9.27 28.03 -45.22
N ILE A 65 -8.32 27.52 -46.02
CA ILE A 65 -7.91 26.12 -45.94
C ILE A 65 -7.00 25.99 -44.73
N VAL A 66 -7.54 25.50 -43.61
CA VAL A 66 -6.71 24.92 -42.56
C VAL A 66 -6.00 23.74 -43.18
N GLN A 67 -4.75 23.93 -43.61
CA GLN A 67 -3.85 22.82 -43.88
C GLN A 67 -3.69 22.07 -42.56
N VAL A 68 -4.42 20.97 -42.41
CA VAL A 68 -4.11 19.97 -41.40
C VAL A 68 -2.71 19.47 -41.77
N PRO A 69 -1.69 19.66 -40.93
CA PRO A 69 -0.39 19.10 -41.21
C PRO A 69 -0.56 17.59 -41.39
N GLU A 70 -0.16 17.06 -42.53
CA GLU A 70 0.03 15.62 -42.75
C GLU A 70 1.18 15.16 -41.85
N GLY A 71 0.84 14.99 -40.58
CA GLY A 71 1.77 14.80 -39.48
C GLY A 71 1.10 14.90 -38.12
N ARG A 72 -0.24 14.78 -38.05
CA ARG A 72 -0.89 14.42 -36.79
C ARG A 72 -0.49 12.98 -36.51
N GLU A 73 0.50 12.82 -35.64
CA GLU A 73 0.58 11.67 -34.75
C GLU A 73 -0.85 11.45 -34.25
N THR A 74 -1.53 10.44 -34.79
CA THR A 74 -2.85 10.08 -34.29
C THR A 74 -2.62 9.77 -32.83
N VAL A 75 -3.17 10.59 -31.93
CA VAL A 75 -3.12 10.31 -30.49
C VAL A 75 -3.78 8.94 -30.34
N ARG A 76 -2.96 7.91 -30.27
CA ARG A 76 -3.42 6.54 -30.20
C ARG A 76 -3.99 6.41 -28.80
N LEU A 77 -5.31 6.46 -28.70
CA LEU A 77 -6.01 6.22 -27.44
C LEU A 77 -5.60 4.84 -26.95
N ARG A 78 -5.07 4.79 -25.72
CA ARG A 78 -4.62 3.55 -25.09
C ARG A 78 -5.81 2.60 -24.96
N SER A 79 -5.67 1.36 -25.41
CA SER A 79 -6.68 0.31 -25.22
C SER A 79 -6.64 -0.26 -23.79
N PRO A 80 -7.69 -0.99 -23.34
CA PRO A 80 -7.66 -1.73 -22.07
C PRO A 80 -6.40 -2.60 -21.93
N GLN A 81 -6.10 -3.35 -23.00
CA GLN A 81 -4.98 -4.28 -23.08
C GLN A 81 -3.65 -3.56 -22.97
N ASP A 82 -3.50 -2.41 -23.62
CA ASP A 82 -2.30 -1.59 -23.54
C ASP A 82 -2.09 -1.08 -22.11
N ALA A 83 -3.15 -0.66 -21.40
CA ALA A 83 -3.04 -0.21 -20.01
C ALA A 83 -2.54 -1.31 -19.07
N ALA A 84 -3.15 -2.50 -19.13
CA ALA A 84 -2.71 -3.64 -18.33
C ALA A 84 -1.27 -4.08 -18.69
N ARG A 85 -0.92 -4.10 -19.99
CA ARG A 85 0.42 -4.46 -20.47
C ARG A 85 1.47 -3.46 -20.02
N ASP A 86 1.24 -2.17 -20.24
CA ASP A 86 2.16 -1.09 -19.86
C ASP A 86 2.45 -1.13 -18.35
N TYR A 87 1.43 -1.42 -17.53
CA TYR A 87 1.57 -1.52 -16.08
C TYR A 87 2.46 -2.69 -15.67
N LEU A 88 2.14 -3.91 -16.12
CA LEU A 88 2.93 -5.09 -15.79
C LEU A 88 4.35 -4.99 -16.33
N GLN A 89 4.52 -4.42 -17.53
CA GLN A 89 5.83 -4.21 -18.14
C GLN A 89 6.65 -3.19 -17.36
N ALA A 90 6.05 -2.08 -16.93
CA ALA A 90 6.73 -1.09 -16.08
C ALA A 90 7.18 -1.71 -14.74
N LEU A 91 6.35 -2.58 -14.13
CA LEU A 91 6.76 -3.33 -12.94
C LEU A 91 7.92 -4.28 -13.25
N ALA A 92 7.87 -5.04 -14.34
CA ALA A 92 8.96 -5.94 -14.75
C ALA A 92 10.27 -5.18 -15.02
N ASP A 93 10.19 -4.03 -15.70
CA ASP A 93 11.34 -3.20 -16.07
C ASP A 93 11.90 -2.38 -14.89
N GLY A 94 11.17 -2.35 -13.77
CA GLY A 94 11.61 -1.68 -12.55
C GLY A 94 11.22 -0.21 -12.50
N ASP A 95 10.42 0.25 -13.45
CA ASP A 95 9.93 1.61 -13.53
C ASP A 95 8.62 1.77 -12.75
N ILE A 96 8.75 1.71 -11.43
CA ILE A 96 7.62 1.88 -10.51
C ILE A 96 6.91 3.23 -10.70
N ARG A 97 7.63 4.27 -11.13
CA ARG A 97 7.03 5.61 -11.36
C ARG A 97 6.09 5.57 -12.55
N THR A 98 6.50 4.95 -13.65
CA THR A 98 5.61 4.74 -14.80
C THR A 98 4.43 3.87 -14.40
N ALA A 99 4.64 2.75 -13.71
CA ALA A 99 3.54 1.87 -13.27
C ALA A 99 2.47 2.63 -12.46
N LEU A 100 2.88 3.43 -11.48
CA LEU A 100 1.97 4.22 -10.64
C LEU A 100 1.32 5.39 -11.37
N SER A 101 1.83 5.82 -12.51
CA SER A 101 1.23 6.90 -13.32
C SER A 101 0.09 6.41 -14.22
N LEU A 102 -0.13 5.10 -14.31
CA LEU A 102 -1.11 4.48 -15.22
C LEU A 102 -2.52 4.36 -14.62
N GLY A 103 -2.75 4.94 -13.44
CA GLY A 103 -4.05 4.95 -12.77
C GLY A 103 -3.94 5.53 -11.37
N GLU A 104 -5.05 5.53 -10.64
CA GLU A 104 -5.10 6.01 -9.26
C GLU A 104 -4.48 5.00 -8.28
N TYR A 105 -4.21 5.43 -7.05
CA TYR A 105 -3.86 4.49 -5.97
C TYR A 105 -5.12 3.76 -5.48
N GLY A 106 -4.98 2.48 -5.11
CA GLY A 106 -6.11 1.69 -4.62
C GLY A 106 -6.62 2.11 -3.25
N GLY A 107 -5.78 2.74 -2.43
CA GLY A 107 -6.15 3.19 -1.09
C GLY A 107 -5.37 4.41 -0.61
N ILE A 108 -5.56 4.71 0.67
CA ILE A 108 -4.94 5.84 1.39
C ILE A 108 -3.82 5.39 2.34
N GLY A 109 -3.34 4.16 2.20
CA GLY A 109 -2.26 3.63 3.02
C GLY A 109 -0.95 4.37 2.84
N SER A 110 0.01 4.05 3.70
CA SER A 110 1.37 4.57 3.58
C SER A 110 2.02 4.09 2.29
N ARG A 111 2.65 5.02 1.58
CA ARG A 111 3.36 4.79 0.31
C ARG A 111 4.85 4.48 0.51
N ALA A 112 5.27 4.16 1.73
CA ALA A 112 6.67 3.94 2.08
C ALA A 112 7.36 2.87 1.19
N LEU A 113 6.60 1.90 0.69
CA LEU A 113 7.10 0.81 -0.15
C LEU A 113 7.07 1.12 -1.66
N LEU A 114 6.45 2.22 -2.06
CA LEU A 114 6.24 2.60 -3.47
C LEU A 114 7.42 3.40 -4.02
N ASN A 115 8.62 2.84 -3.92
CA ASN A 115 9.86 3.49 -4.37
C ASN A 115 10.77 2.52 -5.13
N SER A 116 11.72 3.07 -5.89
CA SER A 116 12.58 2.30 -6.78
C SER A 116 13.53 1.34 -6.06
N GLU A 117 13.98 1.66 -4.84
CA GLU A 117 14.89 0.79 -4.08
C GLU A 117 14.16 -0.47 -3.62
N VAL A 118 12.99 -0.31 -3.00
CA VAL A 118 12.14 -1.43 -2.58
C VAL A 118 11.79 -2.30 -3.78
N HIS A 119 11.37 -1.68 -4.88
CA HIS A 119 11.00 -2.40 -6.09
C HIS A 119 12.17 -3.15 -6.73
N ALA A 120 13.38 -2.58 -6.72
CA ALA A 120 14.59 -3.29 -7.18
C ALA A 120 14.84 -4.57 -6.36
N ARG A 121 14.78 -4.48 -5.02
CA ARG A 121 14.95 -5.64 -4.12
C ARG A 121 13.88 -6.72 -4.36
N MET A 122 12.63 -6.31 -4.63
CA MET A 122 11.56 -7.26 -4.97
C MET A 122 11.89 -8.04 -6.24
N ARG A 123 12.30 -7.35 -7.31
CA ARG A 123 12.60 -7.98 -8.60
C ARG A 123 13.80 -8.91 -8.55
N GLU A 124 14.83 -8.57 -7.77
CA GLU A 124 16.01 -9.43 -7.59
C GLU A 124 15.63 -10.80 -7.02
N ARG A 125 14.61 -10.86 -6.15
CA ARG A 125 14.15 -12.10 -5.50
C ARG A 125 13.05 -12.79 -6.29
N ALA A 126 12.11 -12.03 -6.81
CA ALA A 126 10.91 -12.52 -7.47
C ALA A 126 10.60 -11.64 -8.69
N PRO A 127 11.29 -11.86 -9.82
CA PRO A 127 11.02 -11.11 -11.03
C PRO A 127 9.61 -11.44 -11.56
N LEU A 128 8.98 -10.44 -12.17
CA LEU A 128 7.72 -10.60 -12.89
C LEU A 128 8.07 -10.90 -14.36
N THR A 129 7.70 -12.07 -14.87
CA THR A 129 8.04 -12.53 -16.23
C THR A 129 6.82 -13.09 -16.97
N ASP A 130 6.99 -13.47 -18.23
CA ASP A 130 5.99 -14.21 -19.02
C ASP A 130 4.61 -13.52 -19.11
N ILE A 131 4.61 -12.19 -19.21
CA ILE A 131 3.40 -11.37 -19.27
C ILE A 131 2.61 -11.69 -20.56
N ALA A 132 1.37 -12.13 -20.38
CA ALA A 132 0.40 -12.32 -21.45
C ALA A 132 -0.92 -11.63 -21.10
N ILE A 133 -1.50 -10.97 -22.09
CA ILE A 133 -2.85 -10.41 -22.03
C ILE A 133 -3.79 -11.42 -22.69
N LEU A 134 -4.81 -11.85 -21.97
CA LEU A 134 -5.73 -12.91 -22.39
C LEU A 134 -7.06 -12.34 -22.93
N THR A 135 -7.43 -11.12 -22.53
CA THR A 135 -8.64 -10.46 -23.01
C THR A 135 -8.46 -9.80 -24.38
N GLU A 136 -9.33 -10.14 -25.33
CA GLU A 136 -9.35 -9.56 -26.69
C GLU A 136 -10.39 -8.46 -26.88
N ASP A 137 -11.35 -8.30 -25.96
CA ASP A 137 -12.42 -7.29 -26.07
C ASP A 137 -11.84 -5.86 -25.96
N PRO A 138 -11.96 -5.01 -27.00
CA PRO A 138 -11.44 -3.64 -26.98
C PRO A 138 -12.19 -2.69 -26.03
N ASN A 139 -13.31 -3.15 -25.45
CA ASN A 139 -14.12 -2.38 -24.51
C ASN A 139 -14.18 -2.99 -23.10
N ALA A 140 -13.28 -3.93 -22.79
CA ALA A 140 -13.23 -4.57 -21.48
C ALA A 140 -13.02 -3.56 -20.34
N THR A 141 -13.75 -3.74 -19.24
CA THR A 141 -13.52 -3.06 -17.95
C THR A 141 -12.61 -3.85 -17.04
N ASP A 142 -12.38 -5.13 -17.35
CA ASP A 142 -11.51 -6.04 -16.63
C ASP A 142 -10.66 -6.80 -17.64
N VAL A 143 -9.34 -6.62 -17.56
CA VAL A 143 -8.39 -7.25 -18.48
C VAL A 143 -7.79 -8.46 -17.81
N GLU A 144 -8.13 -9.64 -18.32
CA GLU A 144 -7.55 -10.90 -17.89
C GLU A 144 -6.10 -11.00 -18.38
N VAL A 145 -5.20 -11.33 -17.46
CA VAL A 145 -3.77 -11.43 -17.67
C VAL A 145 -3.21 -12.69 -17.04
N SER A 146 -2.09 -13.15 -17.55
CA SER A 146 -1.23 -14.13 -16.89
C SER A 146 0.22 -13.69 -16.89
N TYR A 147 0.96 -14.03 -15.84
CA TYR A 147 2.39 -13.78 -15.71
C TYR A 147 2.99 -14.73 -14.68
N THR A 148 4.31 -14.84 -14.62
CA THR A 148 5.02 -15.59 -13.58
C THR A 148 5.50 -14.61 -12.51
N LEU A 149 5.27 -14.93 -11.23
CA LEU A 149 5.77 -14.17 -10.09
C LEU A 149 6.35 -15.15 -9.06
N ALA A 150 7.59 -14.90 -8.62
CA ALA A 150 8.31 -15.81 -7.71
C ALA A 150 8.37 -17.28 -8.19
N GLY A 151 8.37 -17.49 -9.51
CA GLY A 151 8.36 -18.83 -10.12
C GLY A 151 6.99 -19.49 -10.20
N GLU A 152 5.93 -18.85 -9.70
CA GLU A 152 4.56 -19.37 -9.75
C GLU A 152 3.73 -18.65 -10.83
N PRO A 153 2.92 -19.39 -11.61
CA PRO A 153 2.02 -18.78 -12.58
C PRO A 153 0.86 -18.09 -11.86
N VAL A 154 0.69 -16.81 -12.18
CA VAL A 154 -0.41 -15.97 -11.71
C VAL A 154 -1.35 -15.73 -12.88
N ARG A 155 -2.65 -15.92 -12.65
CA ARG A 155 -3.73 -15.58 -13.57
C ARG A 155 -4.75 -14.72 -12.85
N THR A 156 -4.99 -13.52 -13.35
CA THR A 156 -5.83 -12.53 -12.66
C THR A 156 -6.46 -11.53 -13.63
N SER A 157 -7.31 -10.65 -13.12
CA SER A 157 -7.90 -9.55 -13.88
C SER A 157 -7.43 -8.20 -13.33
N ILE A 158 -7.12 -7.27 -14.22
CA ILE A 158 -6.77 -5.89 -13.89
C ILE A 158 -7.96 -4.99 -14.27
N PRO A 159 -8.59 -4.31 -13.31
CA PRO A 159 -9.69 -3.40 -13.60
C PRO A 159 -9.17 -2.13 -14.28
N VAL A 160 -9.85 -1.70 -15.32
CA VAL A 160 -9.53 -0.50 -16.10
C VAL A 160 -10.76 0.37 -16.30
N VAL A 161 -10.53 1.68 -16.41
CA VAL A 161 -11.56 2.69 -16.64
C VAL A 161 -11.16 3.59 -17.79
N ARG A 162 -12.15 4.22 -18.43
CA ARG A 162 -11.90 5.24 -19.43
C ARG A 162 -11.65 6.59 -18.76
N ASN A 163 -10.60 7.26 -19.18
CA ASN A 163 -10.33 8.64 -18.78
C ASN A 163 -11.09 9.64 -19.67
N ASP A 164 -11.03 10.93 -19.31
CA ASP A 164 -11.73 12.01 -20.02
C ASP A 164 -11.26 12.20 -21.47
N ALA A 165 -10.04 11.75 -21.79
CA ALA A 165 -9.50 11.80 -23.15
C ALA A 165 -9.97 10.62 -24.02
N GLY A 166 -10.71 9.65 -23.45
CA GLY A 166 -11.26 8.49 -24.14
C GLY A 166 -10.32 7.28 -24.21
N GLY A 167 -9.12 7.37 -23.64
CA GLY A 167 -8.20 6.25 -23.47
C GLY A 167 -8.47 5.49 -22.16
N TYR A 168 -7.82 4.33 -21.98
CA TYR A 168 -7.92 3.54 -20.76
C TYR A 168 -6.76 3.78 -19.80
N GLU A 169 -7.08 3.73 -18.52
CA GLU A 169 -6.15 3.70 -17.39
C GLU A 169 -6.61 2.62 -16.40
N LEU A 170 -5.73 2.24 -15.48
CA LEU A 170 -6.08 1.30 -14.42
C LEU A 170 -7.04 1.99 -13.44
N GLU A 171 -8.07 1.27 -12.99
CA GLU A 171 -8.93 1.74 -11.91
C GLU A 171 -8.10 1.98 -10.63
N ARG A 172 -7.08 1.14 -10.41
CA ARG A 172 -6.12 1.26 -9.32
C ARG A 172 -4.77 0.67 -9.70
N THR A 173 -3.69 1.20 -9.15
CA THR A 173 -2.31 0.75 -9.38
C THR A 173 -1.71 0.04 -8.18
N THR A 174 -2.40 0.06 -7.03
CA THR A 174 -1.96 -0.55 -5.77
C THR A 174 -3.10 -1.29 -5.07
N VAL A 175 -2.73 -2.14 -4.12
CA VAL A 175 -3.64 -2.71 -3.12
C VAL A 175 -3.18 -2.33 -1.73
N THR A 176 -4.12 -2.30 -0.79
CA THR A 176 -3.84 -1.97 0.60
C THR A 176 -3.65 -3.24 1.43
N VAL A 177 -2.55 -3.31 2.18
CA VAL A 177 -2.24 -4.43 3.07
C VAL A 177 -1.99 -3.96 4.49
N VAL A 178 -2.30 -4.80 5.47
CA VAL A 178 -1.99 -4.58 6.88
C VAL A 178 -1.23 -5.78 7.41
N ILE A 179 -0.10 -5.52 8.07
CA ILE A 179 0.67 -6.55 8.75
C ILE A 179 0.23 -6.61 10.21
N GLU A 180 -0.36 -7.73 10.61
CA GLU A 180 -0.75 -8.02 11.98
C GLU A 180 0.42 -8.65 12.73
N LEU A 181 0.84 -8.00 13.81
CA LEU A 181 1.92 -8.48 14.65
C LEU A 181 1.35 -9.27 15.81
N ALA A 182 1.56 -10.58 15.84
CA ALA A 182 1.09 -11.42 16.94
C ALA A 182 1.92 -11.14 18.20
N GLN A 183 1.46 -10.23 19.06
CA GLN A 183 2.12 -9.85 20.34
C GLN A 183 3.55 -9.31 20.18
N ALA A 184 3.87 -8.81 18.97
CA ALA A 184 5.20 -8.35 18.58
C ALA A 184 5.30 -6.82 18.46
N GLU A 185 4.44 -6.07 19.17
CA GLU A 185 4.38 -4.61 19.17
C GLU A 185 5.72 -3.96 19.55
N SER A 186 6.53 -4.64 20.35
CA SER A 186 7.83 -4.18 20.82
C SER A 186 8.95 -4.37 19.79
N LEU A 187 8.76 -5.23 18.79
CA LEU A 187 9.80 -5.57 17.81
C LEU A 187 9.77 -4.64 16.59
N PRO A 188 10.91 -4.22 16.03
CA PRO A 188 10.92 -3.45 14.79
C PRO A 188 10.26 -4.23 13.65
N LEU A 189 9.67 -3.50 12.70
CA LEU A 189 9.03 -4.06 11.52
C LEU A 189 9.61 -3.41 10.28
N ARG A 190 10.26 -4.22 9.45
CA ARG A 190 10.80 -3.82 8.16
C ARG A 190 10.21 -4.66 7.06
N VAL A 191 9.84 -4.03 5.96
CA VAL A 191 9.37 -4.70 4.75
C VAL A 191 10.33 -4.38 3.61
N ASN A 192 10.92 -5.40 3.00
CA ASN A 192 11.96 -5.26 1.97
C ASN A 192 13.10 -4.30 2.38
N GLY A 193 13.45 -4.29 3.67
CA GLY A 193 14.49 -3.43 4.23
C GLY A 193 14.06 -1.99 4.56
N VAL A 194 12.78 -1.61 4.39
CA VAL A 194 12.28 -0.29 4.78
C VAL A 194 11.51 -0.39 6.10
N ASP A 195 11.81 0.51 7.04
CA ASP A 195 11.04 0.63 8.28
C ASP A 195 9.61 1.11 7.98
N VAL A 196 8.63 0.37 8.44
CA VAL A 196 7.21 0.69 8.25
C VAL A 196 6.51 0.91 9.58
N GLN A 197 5.46 1.72 9.56
CA GLN A 197 4.61 1.90 10.73
C GLN A 197 3.82 0.61 10.99
N LYS A 198 3.88 0.11 12.22
CA LYS A 198 3.15 -1.09 12.66
C LYS A 198 1.65 -0.81 12.67
N PHE A 199 0.84 -1.82 12.33
CA PHE A 199 -0.63 -1.75 12.32
C PHE A 199 -1.23 -0.65 11.42
N ALA A 200 -0.42 -0.05 10.53
CA ALA A 200 -0.88 0.92 9.57
C ALA A 200 -1.08 0.26 8.20
N PRO A 201 -2.10 0.66 7.43
CA PRO A 201 -2.25 0.23 6.05
C PRO A 201 -1.06 0.67 5.19
N LEU A 202 -0.59 -0.22 4.33
CA LEU A 202 0.50 -0.02 3.38
C LEU A 202 -0.03 -0.21 1.95
N GLU A 203 0.31 0.72 1.07
CA GLU A 203 0.05 0.55 -0.36
C GLU A 203 1.19 -0.24 -1.00
N VAL A 204 0.82 -1.29 -1.75
CA VAL A 204 1.75 -2.21 -2.41
C VAL A 204 1.31 -2.49 -3.84
N VAL A 205 2.30 -2.75 -4.71
CA VAL A 205 2.10 -3.25 -6.07
C VAL A 205 2.28 -4.77 -6.13
N PRO A 206 1.87 -5.45 -7.21
CA PRO A 206 2.22 -6.85 -7.41
C PRO A 206 3.72 -7.11 -7.25
N GLY A 207 4.06 -8.11 -6.44
CA GLY A 207 5.44 -8.35 -6.02
C GLY A 207 5.56 -9.27 -4.81
N PHE A 208 6.81 -9.51 -4.39
CA PHE A 208 7.18 -10.27 -3.19
C PHE A 208 7.67 -9.34 -2.09
N TYR A 209 7.15 -9.50 -0.88
CA TYR A 209 7.45 -8.65 0.26
C TYR A 209 8.02 -9.48 1.42
N GLU A 210 9.31 -9.32 1.67
CA GLU A 210 10.00 -9.92 2.81
C GLU A 210 9.75 -9.09 4.06
N VAL A 211 9.33 -9.74 5.14
CA VAL A 211 9.10 -9.12 6.45
C VAL A 211 10.26 -9.49 7.37
N THR A 212 10.90 -8.50 8.00
CA THR A 212 12.05 -8.71 8.90
C THR A 212 12.00 -7.78 10.10
N THR A 213 12.73 -8.12 11.16
CA THR A 213 12.97 -7.26 12.32
C THR A 213 14.23 -6.39 12.13
N GLY A 214 15.18 -6.84 11.29
CA GLY A 214 16.53 -6.29 11.22
C GLY A 214 17.39 -6.54 12.47
N LEU A 215 16.93 -7.35 13.42
CA LEU A 215 17.66 -7.72 14.63
C LEU A 215 18.50 -8.98 14.41
N THR A 216 19.56 -9.15 15.21
CA THR A 216 20.44 -10.33 15.13
C THR A 216 19.79 -11.58 15.72
N PHE A 217 19.10 -11.45 16.86
CA PHE A 217 18.63 -12.59 17.64
C PHE A 217 17.15 -12.95 17.45
N ILE A 218 16.39 -12.08 16.80
CA ILE A 218 14.95 -12.25 16.60
C ILE A 218 14.63 -11.97 15.15
N GLU A 219 13.86 -12.82 14.50
CA GLU A 219 13.43 -12.65 13.11
C GLU A 219 11.92 -12.85 12.95
N TYR A 220 11.39 -12.34 11.85
CA TYR A 220 10.17 -12.90 11.27
C TYR A 220 10.61 -14.01 10.31
N PRO A 221 10.13 -15.25 10.48
CA PRO A 221 10.40 -16.38 9.57
C PRO A 221 10.14 -16.04 8.09
N GLN A 222 10.80 -16.76 7.19
CA GLN A 222 10.65 -16.54 5.74
C GLN A 222 9.20 -16.72 5.26
N ASP A 223 8.44 -17.64 5.87
CA ASP A 223 7.03 -17.88 5.60
C ASP A 223 6.10 -16.74 6.07
N ASN A 224 6.62 -15.74 6.79
CA ASN A 224 5.90 -14.48 7.03
C ASN A 224 6.02 -13.49 5.86
N SER A 225 6.82 -13.80 4.83
CA SER A 225 6.82 -13.02 3.59
C SER A 225 5.50 -13.21 2.85
N PHE A 226 5.09 -12.21 2.07
CA PHE A 226 3.82 -12.29 1.34
C PHE A 226 3.96 -11.92 -0.14
N LEU A 227 3.11 -12.55 -0.95
CA LEU A 227 3.01 -12.34 -2.39
C LEU A 227 1.74 -11.56 -2.72
N ILE A 228 1.91 -10.52 -3.52
CA ILE A 228 0.80 -9.77 -4.12
C ILE A 228 0.77 -10.16 -5.60
N GLY A 229 -0.13 -11.06 -5.97
CA GLY A 229 -0.31 -11.51 -7.36
C GLY A 229 -1.46 -10.82 -8.10
N SER A 230 -2.16 -9.86 -7.50
CA SER A 230 -3.33 -9.26 -8.12
C SER A 230 -3.60 -7.87 -7.60
N LEU A 231 -4.32 -7.07 -8.40
CA LEU A 231 -4.95 -5.83 -7.97
C LEU A 231 -6.40 -6.03 -7.50
N GLY A 232 -6.95 -7.24 -7.68
CA GLY A 232 -8.31 -7.61 -7.30
C GLY A 232 -8.45 -8.09 -5.84
N PHE A 233 -7.48 -7.82 -4.98
CA PHE A 233 -7.63 -8.09 -3.54
C PHE A 233 -8.77 -7.24 -2.96
N ALA A 234 -9.35 -7.70 -1.84
CA ALA A 234 -10.29 -6.92 -1.06
C ALA A 234 -9.67 -5.56 -0.66
N SER A 235 -10.52 -4.61 -0.27
CA SER A 235 -10.08 -3.25 0.09
C SER A 235 -8.98 -3.19 1.17
N GLU A 236 -8.79 -4.25 1.95
CA GLU A 236 -7.65 -4.44 2.84
C GLU A 236 -7.33 -5.95 2.96
N THR A 237 -6.07 -6.34 2.71
CA THR A 237 -5.60 -7.73 2.93
C THR A 237 -4.68 -7.80 4.16
N ARG A 238 -4.90 -8.80 5.02
CA ARG A 238 -4.16 -8.93 6.29
C ARG A 238 -3.17 -10.08 6.23
N PHE A 239 -1.96 -9.81 6.70
CA PHE A 239 -0.89 -10.80 6.81
C PHE A 239 -0.41 -10.88 8.25
N THR A 240 -0.47 -12.06 8.85
CA THR A 240 0.01 -12.28 10.21
C THR A 240 1.51 -12.54 10.21
N ALA A 241 2.26 -11.79 11.01
CA ALA A 241 3.68 -12.01 11.23
C ALA A 241 3.93 -12.42 12.69
N THR A 242 4.43 -13.64 12.87
CA THR A 242 4.84 -14.19 14.17
C THR A 242 6.36 -14.25 14.24
N PRO A 243 7.03 -13.59 15.20
CA PRO A 243 8.48 -13.62 15.31
C PRO A 243 8.97 -14.90 16.00
N ARG A 244 10.25 -15.22 15.82
CA ARG A 244 10.96 -16.28 16.54
C ARG A 244 12.41 -15.88 16.81
N LEU A 245 13.11 -16.68 17.61
CA LEU A 245 14.55 -16.57 17.73
C LEU A 245 15.22 -17.01 16.42
N THR A 246 16.28 -16.31 16.03
CA THR A 246 17.21 -16.81 15.01
C THR A 246 18.09 -17.91 15.60
N THR A 247 18.83 -18.65 14.77
CA THR A 247 19.85 -19.60 15.24
C THR A 247 20.85 -18.91 16.18
N ASP A 248 21.34 -17.73 15.80
CA ASP A 248 22.25 -16.93 16.63
C ASP A 248 21.60 -16.52 17.96
N GLY A 249 20.30 -16.21 17.96
CA GLY A 249 19.54 -15.90 19.16
C GLY A 249 19.38 -17.09 20.11
N GLU A 250 19.11 -18.28 19.57
CA GLU A 250 19.05 -19.52 20.35
C GLU A 250 20.41 -19.85 20.99
N GLU A 251 21.49 -19.74 20.22
CA GLU A 251 22.86 -19.97 20.69
C GLU A 251 23.28 -18.95 21.75
N ALA A 252 23.01 -17.66 21.51
CA ALA A 252 23.32 -16.58 22.45
C ALA A 252 22.60 -16.77 23.79
N LEU A 253 21.32 -17.14 23.76
CA LEU A 253 20.55 -17.40 24.98
C LEU A 253 21.08 -18.65 25.72
N ARG A 254 21.38 -19.74 25.00
CA ARG A 254 21.97 -20.95 25.62
C ARG A 254 23.33 -20.66 26.26
N ALA A 255 24.18 -19.87 25.59
CA ALA A 255 25.48 -19.46 26.10
C ALA A 255 25.35 -18.55 27.33
N ALA A 256 24.42 -17.60 27.32
CA ALA A 256 24.14 -16.73 28.46
C ALA A 256 23.64 -17.53 29.68
N VAL A 257 22.75 -18.50 29.48
CA VAL A 257 22.26 -19.39 30.54
C VAL A 257 23.39 -20.24 31.11
N ARG A 258 24.26 -20.81 30.26
CA ARG A 258 25.43 -21.57 30.72
C ARG A 258 26.36 -20.71 31.59
N ARG A 259 26.74 -19.52 31.12
CA ARG A 259 27.58 -18.58 31.89
C ARG A 259 26.94 -18.22 33.23
N SER A 260 25.64 -17.92 33.24
CA SER A 260 24.91 -17.61 34.46
C SER A 260 24.88 -18.77 35.45
N LEU A 261 24.69 -20.01 34.98
CA LEU A 261 24.77 -21.20 35.82
C LEU A 261 26.18 -21.39 36.40
N ASP A 262 27.23 -21.25 35.58
CA ASP A 262 28.61 -21.39 36.03
C ASP A 262 28.94 -20.35 37.14
N ASP A 263 28.56 -19.10 36.93
CA ASP A 263 28.72 -18.01 37.91
C ASP A 263 27.92 -18.28 39.20
N CYS A 264 26.71 -18.80 39.06
CA CYS A 264 25.86 -19.15 40.19
C CYS A 264 26.46 -20.28 41.02
N PHE A 265 26.93 -21.34 40.39
CA PHE A 265 27.49 -22.51 41.08
C PHE A 265 28.89 -22.24 41.66
N ALA A 266 29.55 -21.14 41.25
CA ALA A 266 30.76 -20.63 41.91
C ALA A 266 30.48 -19.90 43.24
N ARG A 267 29.22 -19.53 43.53
CA ARG A 267 28.85 -18.79 44.75
C ARG A 267 28.96 -19.67 45.99
N ARG A 268 29.40 -19.08 47.10
CA ARG A 268 29.52 -19.74 48.42
C ARG A 268 28.38 -19.35 49.36
N GLN A 269 27.15 -19.47 48.88
CA GLN A 269 25.93 -19.17 49.65
C GLN A 269 24.90 -20.29 49.43
N LEU A 270 24.08 -20.58 50.43
CA LEU A 270 23.07 -21.66 50.35
C LEU A 270 21.86 -21.28 49.48
N ALA A 271 21.59 -19.98 49.30
CA ALA A 271 20.56 -19.46 48.41
C ALA A 271 21.06 -18.13 47.84
N PRO A 272 21.98 -18.15 46.86
CA PRO A 272 22.54 -16.92 46.32
C PRO A 272 21.47 -16.09 45.61
N GLU A 273 21.48 -14.77 45.85
CA GLU A 273 20.55 -13.85 45.18
C GLU A 273 20.73 -13.90 43.65
N GLY A 274 19.60 -13.91 42.93
CA GLY A 274 19.59 -13.96 41.46
C GLY A 274 19.97 -15.32 40.87
N CYS A 275 20.18 -16.35 41.69
CA CYS A 275 20.52 -17.69 41.23
C CYS A 275 19.38 -18.69 41.42
N PRO A 276 19.31 -19.74 40.57
CA PRO A 276 18.23 -20.72 40.65
C PRO A 276 18.42 -21.77 41.76
N GLN A 277 19.66 -22.02 42.20
CA GLN A 277 19.94 -23.01 43.23
C GLN A 277 19.67 -22.46 44.63
N SER A 278 19.07 -23.31 45.47
CA SER A 278 18.90 -23.01 46.89
C SER A 278 18.70 -24.27 47.72
N ILE A 279 19.19 -24.24 48.96
CA ILE A 279 18.94 -25.25 49.98
C ILE A 279 18.77 -24.58 51.35
N THR A 280 17.96 -25.17 52.22
CA THR A 280 17.82 -24.74 53.61
C THR A 280 18.64 -25.66 54.51
N ALA A 281 19.49 -25.08 55.37
CA ALA A 281 20.23 -25.83 56.38
C ALA A 281 19.50 -25.75 57.73
N PRO A 282 19.50 -26.84 58.53
CA PRO A 282 18.88 -26.85 59.86
C PRO A 282 19.64 -26.04 60.92
N GLN A 283 20.91 -25.69 60.65
CA GLN A 283 21.82 -25.03 61.58
C GLN A 283 22.70 -24.01 60.83
N PRO A 284 23.35 -23.07 61.54
CA PRO A 284 24.30 -22.13 60.95
C PRO A 284 25.47 -22.82 60.23
N VAL A 285 25.79 -22.35 59.03
CA VAL A 285 26.78 -22.93 58.12
C VAL A 285 28.02 -22.06 58.00
N ALA A 286 29.21 -22.68 57.94
CA ALA A 286 30.47 -22.02 57.62
C ALA A 286 30.50 -21.70 56.12
N ALA A 287 30.24 -20.44 55.76
CA ALA A 287 29.97 -20.05 54.36
C ALA A 287 31.10 -20.41 53.38
N ASP A 288 32.35 -20.33 53.81
CA ASP A 288 33.53 -20.62 52.97
C ASP A 288 33.68 -22.11 52.59
N THR A 289 32.96 -23.00 53.27
CA THR A 289 32.94 -24.45 53.00
C THR A 289 31.88 -24.86 51.97
N ILE A 290 30.95 -23.96 51.62
CA ILE A 290 29.87 -24.27 50.67
C ILE A 290 30.44 -24.55 49.28
N ARG A 291 30.13 -25.72 48.72
CA ARG A 291 30.51 -26.14 47.36
C ARG A 291 29.30 -26.67 46.62
N TRP A 292 28.90 -25.98 45.56
CA TRP A 292 27.86 -26.44 44.65
C TRP A 292 28.47 -27.25 43.51
N ARG A 293 27.69 -28.20 43.00
CA ARG A 293 28.02 -28.94 41.78
C ARG A 293 26.77 -29.20 40.97
N LEU A 294 26.85 -28.90 39.68
CA LEU A 294 25.82 -29.25 38.73
C LEU A 294 25.90 -30.75 38.38
N ILE A 295 24.76 -31.42 38.33
CA ILE A 295 24.66 -32.84 37.99
C ILE A 295 24.10 -32.95 36.57
N GLY A 296 24.91 -33.48 35.65
CA GLY A 296 24.54 -33.61 34.23
C GLY A 296 24.61 -32.29 33.47
N ASN A 297 24.05 -32.28 32.26
CA ASN A 297 23.92 -31.08 31.42
C ASN A 297 22.44 -30.70 31.31
N PRO A 298 21.96 -29.70 32.08
CA PRO A 298 20.55 -29.33 32.08
C PRO A 298 20.14 -28.56 30.81
N LEU A 299 21.07 -28.29 29.91
CA LEU A 299 20.85 -27.59 28.64
C LEU A 299 20.95 -28.52 27.42
N ALA A 300 20.97 -29.84 27.59
CA ALA A 300 21.10 -30.76 26.46
C ALA A 300 19.89 -30.72 25.52
N ASP A 301 18.68 -30.81 26.09
CA ASP A 301 17.42 -30.99 25.33
C ASP A 301 16.49 -29.77 25.44
N VAL A 302 16.98 -28.66 25.99
CA VAL A 302 16.19 -27.45 26.17
C VAL A 302 16.21 -26.63 24.89
N GLN A 303 15.03 -26.28 24.39
CA GLN A 303 14.87 -25.43 23.21
C GLN A 303 14.48 -24.01 23.64
N PRO A 304 15.30 -22.99 23.34
CA PRO A 304 14.95 -21.61 23.64
C PRO A 304 13.79 -21.14 22.76
N THR A 305 12.92 -20.30 23.30
CA THR A 305 11.81 -19.66 22.56
C THR A 305 11.68 -18.20 22.95
N LEU A 306 10.84 -17.44 22.25
CA LEU A 306 10.43 -16.10 22.72
C LEU A 306 9.40 -16.22 23.85
N LEU A 307 9.44 -15.29 24.80
CA LEU A 307 8.49 -15.21 25.89
C LEU A 307 7.15 -14.66 25.37
N PRO A 308 6.03 -15.40 25.42
CA PRO A 308 4.77 -14.98 24.77
C PRO A 308 4.20 -13.63 25.25
N GLN A 309 4.51 -13.25 26.49
CA GLN A 309 4.05 -11.99 27.09
C GLN A 309 4.93 -10.78 26.69
N ASP A 310 6.13 -11.04 26.18
CA ASP A 310 7.12 -10.02 25.78
C ASP A 310 8.11 -10.64 24.78
N LEU A 311 7.79 -10.51 23.49
CA LEU A 311 8.58 -11.11 22.41
C LEU A 311 9.95 -10.45 22.20
N SER A 312 10.29 -9.39 22.96
CA SER A 312 11.66 -8.86 23.01
C SER A 312 12.59 -9.74 23.87
N ARG A 313 12.03 -10.70 24.60
CA ARG A 313 12.75 -11.56 25.53
C ARG A 313 12.71 -13.02 25.09
N GLY A 314 13.85 -13.66 25.18
CA GLY A 314 13.96 -15.10 25.04
C GLY A 314 13.76 -15.78 26.40
N THR A 315 13.25 -17.00 26.38
CA THR A 315 12.97 -17.81 27.56
C THR A 315 13.37 -19.26 27.34
N MET A 316 13.77 -19.93 28.42
CA MET A 316 13.89 -21.38 28.46
C MET A 316 13.66 -21.90 29.87
N THR A 317 13.00 -23.06 30.00
CA THR A 317 12.88 -23.77 31.28
C THR A 317 13.99 -24.81 31.37
N VAL A 318 14.71 -24.81 32.50
CA VAL A 318 15.92 -25.62 32.68
C VAL A 318 15.70 -26.60 33.81
N ASP A 319 15.79 -27.90 33.55
CA ASP A 319 15.70 -28.93 34.60
C ASP A 319 17.03 -29.09 35.31
N LEU A 320 17.19 -28.33 36.39
CA LEU A 320 18.40 -28.24 37.18
C LEU A 320 18.45 -29.38 38.20
N ARG A 321 19.51 -30.20 38.15
CA ARG A 321 19.87 -31.13 39.22
C ARG A 321 21.23 -30.75 39.78
N TYR A 322 21.35 -30.71 41.10
CA TYR A 322 22.57 -30.25 41.76
C TYR A 322 22.87 -31.01 43.04
N SER A 323 24.13 -30.97 43.45
CA SER A 323 24.55 -31.33 44.79
C SER A 323 25.27 -30.17 45.49
N VAL A 324 25.23 -30.17 46.81
CA VAL A 324 25.92 -29.21 47.66
C VAL A 324 26.50 -29.89 48.89
N THR A 325 27.71 -29.50 49.25
CA THR A 325 28.40 -29.92 50.48
C THR A 325 28.81 -28.66 51.26
N PHE A 326 28.68 -28.70 52.58
CA PHE A 326 29.09 -27.64 53.48
C PHE A 326 29.31 -28.19 54.90
N ASP A 327 30.01 -27.43 55.72
CA ASP A 327 30.20 -27.73 57.14
C ASP A 327 29.42 -26.73 58.00
N TYR A 328 28.93 -27.20 59.14
CA TYR A 328 28.27 -26.38 60.14
C TYR A 328 29.31 -25.69 61.03
N ILE A 329 28.92 -24.60 61.68
CA ILE A 329 29.83 -23.85 62.58
C ILE A 329 30.30 -24.71 63.77
N ASP A 330 29.55 -25.76 64.14
CA ASP A 330 29.93 -26.71 65.19
C ASP A 330 30.95 -27.78 64.75
N GLY A 331 31.41 -27.73 63.50
CA GLY A 331 32.40 -28.65 62.93
C GLY A 331 31.83 -29.95 62.37
N SER A 332 30.51 -30.18 62.47
CA SER A 332 29.86 -31.29 61.78
C SER A 332 29.70 -31.01 60.27
N THR A 333 29.63 -32.05 59.45
CA THR A 333 29.51 -31.92 57.99
C THR A 333 28.10 -32.27 57.51
N SER A 334 27.63 -31.58 56.48
CA SER A 334 26.31 -31.82 55.89
C SER A 334 26.23 -33.14 55.11
N GLY A 335 27.37 -33.74 54.78
CA GLY A 335 27.45 -34.73 53.70
C GLY A 335 27.04 -34.13 52.35
N THR A 336 26.74 -35.00 51.38
CA THR A 336 26.27 -34.58 50.05
C THR A 336 24.75 -34.42 50.05
N ASN A 337 24.29 -33.18 49.97
CA ASN A 337 22.88 -32.88 49.78
C ASN A 337 22.60 -32.75 48.29
N THR A 338 21.46 -33.25 47.82
CA THR A 338 21.03 -33.12 46.42
C THR A 338 19.74 -32.33 46.34
N GLY A 339 19.55 -31.64 45.21
CA GLY A 339 18.33 -30.90 44.93
C GLY A 339 18.01 -30.92 43.44
N ALA A 340 16.75 -30.62 43.13
CA ALA A 340 16.27 -30.44 41.78
C ALA A 340 15.28 -29.28 41.72
N ARG A 341 15.35 -28.48 40.65
CA ARG A 341 14.44 -27.37 40.37
C ARG A 341 14.26 -27.22 38.86
N SER A 342 13.14 -26.64 38.44
CA SER A 342 12.87 -26.34 37.02
C SER A 342 12.69 -24.83 36.81
N PRO A 343 13.72 -24.00 37.12
CA PRO A 343 13.62 -22.55 36.96
C PRO A 343 13.44 -22.13 35.49
N ARG A 344 12.83 -20.96 35.29
CA ARG A 344 12.76 -20.32 33.99
C ARG A 344 13.86 -19.27 33.87
N ALA A 345 14.73 -19.42 32.89
CA ALA A 345 15.67 -18.38 32.47
C ALA A 345 15.01 -17.46 31.45
N THR A 346 15.21 -16.15 31.59
CA THR A 346 14.76 -15.15 30.62
C THR A 346 15.88 -14.15 30.32
N ALA A 347 15.99 -13.66 29.09
CA ALA A 347 16.97 -12.63 28.72
C ALA A 347 16.40 -11.66 27.68
N ASN A 348 16.92 -10.43 27.63
CA ASN A 348 16.60 -9.47 26.57
C ASN A 348 17.36 -9.85 25.29
N MET A 349 16.65 -9.95 24.16
CA MET A 349 17.17 -10.39 22.87
C MET A 349 17.16 -9.28 21.80
N LEU A 350 17.01 -8.01 22.19
CA LEU A 350 17.07 -6.86 21.28
C LEU A 350 18.51 -6.43 20.91
N GLY A 351 19.52 -7.01 21.56
CA GLY A 351 20.93 -6.73 21.28
C GLY A 351 21.46 -7.45 20.05
N ASP A 352 22.73 -7.23 19.76
CA ASP A 352 23.51 -7.81 18.67
C ASP A 352 24.74 -8.61 19.14
N ASP A 353 25.11 -8.47 20.43
CA ASP A 353 26.30 -9.07 21.02
C ASP A 353 25.92 -10.16 22.03
N PRO A 354 26.23 -11.44 21.75
CA PRO A 354 25.92 -12.56 22.64
C PRO A 354 26.51 -12.40 24.05
N SER A 355 27.64 -11.71 24.18
CA SER A 355 28.31 -11.52 25.47
C SER A 355 27.51 -10.63 26.42
N ARG A 356 26.69 -9.72 25.88
CA ARG A 356 25.86 -8.76 26.62
C ARG A 356 24.47 -9.31 26.98
N VAL A 357 24.13 -10.52 26.53
CA VAL A 357 22.88 -11.19 26.90
C VAL A 357 22.98 -11.60 28.38
N ASN A 358 22.12 -11.01 29.21
CA ASN A 358 22.06 -11.26 30.66
C ASN A 358 20.80 -12.04 31.04
N VAL A 359 20.97 -13.08 31.84
CA VAL A 359 19.89 -13.96 32.27
C VAL A 359 19.31 -13.50 33.59
N VAL A 360 17.97 -13.50 33.66
CA VAL A 360 17.19 -13.35 34.88
C VAL A 360 16.46 -14.66 35.14
N TRP A 361 16.67 -15.23 36.32
CA TRP A 361 16.03 -16.45 36.78
C TRP A 361 14.70 -16.14 37.48
N GLN A 362 13.64 -16.84 37.07
CA GLN A 362 12.35 -16.86 37.74
C GLN A 362 12.18 -18.23 38.42
N GLN A 363 11.85 -18.21 39.72
CA GLN A 363 11.65 -19.40 40.55
C GLN A 363 10.16 -19.73 40.70
#